data_AF-A0A381RS30-F1
#
_entry.id   AF-A0A381RS30-F1
#
_cell.length_a   1.000
_cell.length_b   1.000
_cell.length_c   1.000
_cell.angle_alpha   90.00
_cell.angle_beta   90.00
_cell.angle_gamma   90.00
#
_symmetry.space_group_name_H-M   'P 1'
#
loop_
_entity.id
_entity.type
_entity.pdbx_description
1 polymer ?
#
loop_
_entity_poly.entity_id
_entity_poly.type
_entity_poly.pdbx_seq_one_letter_code
_entity_poly.pdbx_strand_id
1 'polypeptide(L)'
;MQFEKRLWSFTQGVRGRIAFSVFIGIIAAALGVIRLALLGWLIGLILLGHTIDELIMPIFFAAFVILMRGLFEHWRTMTAHKTSAIIQKKLRRHLFDQIINLGPGYAGRQRSGELVLTLVDGVEQLETYFGEYLPQLLISALTPLMIFAFVAFLDFPVAIILLIAAFVSLLAPSLWHKFDTKRSLERQQAYAAFA
;
A
#
# COMPACT_ATOMS: atom_id res chain seq x y z
N MET A 1 -11.47 7.32 9.13
CA MET A 1 -10.14 6.73 9.37
C MET A 1 -9.48 7.47 10.54
N GLN A 2 -9.62 6.95 11.77
CA GLN A 2 -8.95 7.51 12.93
C GLN A 2 -7.61 6.79 13.09
N PHE A 3 -6.51 7.47 12.76
CA PHE A 3 -5.15 6.99 13.02
C PHE A 3 -4.92 7.02 14.54
N GLU A 4 -5.20 5.92 15.23
CA GLU A 4 -4.90 5.83 16.66
C GLU A 4 -3.40 5.70 16.86
N LYS A 5 -2.76 6.74 17.42
CA LYS A 5 -1.33 6.75 17.78
C LYS A 5 -0.93 5.58 18.69
N ARG A 6 -1.88 4.98 19.43
CA ARG A 6 -1.67 3.79 20.26
C ARG A 6 -1.31 2.54 19.45
N LEU A 7 -1.79 2.40 18.21
CA LEU A 7 -1.42 1.28 17.33
C LEU A 7 0.02 1.40 16.81
N TRP A 8 0.57 2.62 16.75
CA TRP A 8 1.95 2.84 16.33
C TRP A 8 2.97 2.33 17.36
N SER A 9 2.63 2.26 18.65
CA SER A 9 3.52 1.67 19.66
C SER A 9 3.67 0.15 19.49
N PHE A 10 2.63 -0.54 19.00
CA PHE A 10 2.67 -1.97 18.68
C PHE A 10 3.55 -2.30 17.46
N THR A 11 3.97 -1.30 16.67
CA THR A 11 4.94 -1.52 15.57
C THR A 11 6.38 -1.74 16.05
N GLN A 12 6.68 -1.49 17.34
CA GLN A 12 8.02 -1.69 17.93
C GLN A 12 8.39 -3.19 17.93
N GLY A 13 8.99 -3.65 16.84
CA GLY A 13 9.40 -5.04 16.62
C GLY A 13 9.30 -5.50 15.17
N VAL A 14 8.52 -4.79 14.33
CA VAL A 14 8.30 -5.14 12.91
C VAL A 14 8.71 -4.04 11.93
N ARG A 15 9.16 -2.88 12.45
CA ARG A 15 9.68 -1.74 11.66
C ARG A 15 10.72 -2.13 10.61
N GLY A 16 11.68 -2.99 10.94
CA GLY A 16 12.73 -3.41 9.99
C GLY A 16 12.16 -4.15 8.77
N ARG A 17 11.09 -4.94 8.96
CA ARG A 17 10.44 -5.67 7.87
C ARG A 17 9.52 -4.78 7.05
N ILE A 18 8.81 -3.87 7.72
CA ILE A 18 8.01 -2.84 7.02
C ILE A 18 8.93 -1.98 6.16
N ALA A 19 10.09 -1.56 6.69
CA ALA A 19 11.08 -0.81 5.93
C ALA A 19 11.61 -1.60 4.72
N PHE A 20 11.89 -2.90 4.89
CA PHE A 20 12.32 -3.77 3.79
C PHE A 20 11.22 -3.95 2.71
N SER A 21 9.97 -4.18 3.11
CA SER A 21 8.83 -4.25 2.17
C SER A 21 8.60 -2.93 1.43
N VAL A 22 8.73 -1.80 2.13
CA VAL A 22 8.67 -0.47 1.52
C VAL A 22 9.82 -0.26 0.54
N PHE A 23 11.04 -0.64 0.91
CA PHE A 23 12.22 -0.54 0.05
C PHE A 23 12.05 -1.34 -1.25
N ILE A 24 11.61 -2.60 -1.16
CA ILE A 24 11.29 -3.40 -2.36
C ILE A 24 10.16 -2.76 -3.16
N GLY A 25 9.11 -2.26 -2.49
CA GLY A 25 7.99 -1.59 -3.14
C GLY A 25 8.41 -0.33 -3.90
N ILE A 26 9.35 0.44 -3.37
CA ILE A 26 9.94 1.62 -4.01
C ILE A 26 10.77 1.21 -5.22
N ILE A 27 11.61 0.18 -5.11
CA ILE A 27 12.39 -0.34 -6.26
C ILE A 27 11.45 -0.80 -7.36
N ALA A 28 10.42 -1.59 -7.01
CA ALA A 28 9.42 -2.03 -7.95
C ALA A 28 8.79 -0.82 -8.64
N ALA A 29 8.29 0.16 -7.88
CA ALA A 29 7.72 1.41 -8.42
C ALA A 29 8.67 2.14 -9.38
N ALA A 30 9.94 2.32 -9.01
CA ALA A 30 10.97 2.94 -9.86
C ALA A 30 11.15 2.19 -11.18
N LEU A 31 11.27 0.86 -11.15
CA LEU A 31 11.33 0.03 -12.36
C LEU A 31 10.08 0.22 -13.23
N GLY A 32 8.92 0.51 -12.63
CA GLY A 32 7.69 0.82 -13.35
C GLY A 32 7.75 2.11 -14.12
N VAL A 33 8.27 3.15 -13.48
CA VAL A 33 8.49 4.46 -14.12
C VAL A 33 9.52 4.35 -15.23
N ILE A 34 10.66 3.70 -14.98
CA ILE A 34 11.72 3.48 -15.98
C ILE A 34 11.16 2.72 -17.18
N ARG A 35 10.37 1.66 -16.96
CA ARG A 35 9.72 0.91 -18.05
C ARG A 35 8.87 1.83 -18.93
N LEU A 36 8.03 2.68 -18.34
CA LEU A 36 7.18 3.59 -19.10
C LEU A 36 8.01 4.63 -19.85
N ALA A 37 9.08 5.14 -19.25
CA ALA A 37 10.00 6.08 -19.89
C ALA A 37 10.73 5.44 -21.08
N LEU A 38 11.24 4.22 -20.92
CA LEU A 38 11.89 3.45 -22.00
C LEU A 38 10.93 3.18 -23.16
N LEU A 39 9.68 2.83 -22.86
CA LEU A 39 8.66 2.65 -23.91
C LEU A 39 8.37 3.96 -24.64
N GLY A 40 8.25 5.08 -23.92
CA GLY A 40 8.08 6.40 -24.54
C GLY A 40 9.27 6.79 -25.43
N TRP A 41 10.49 6.52 -24.96
CA TRP A 41 11.71 6.77 -25.73
C TRP A 41 11.78 5.89 -26.98
N LEU A 42 11.46 4.60 -26.87
CA LEU A 42 11.43 3.66 -27.99
C LEU A 42 10.43 4.12 -29.07
N ILE A 43 9.22 4.53 -28.67
CA ILE A 43 8.22 5.09 -29.59
C ILE A 43 8.77 6.34 -30.26
N GLY A 44 9.45 7.23 -29.52
CA GLY A 44 10.09 8.41 -30.07
C GLY A 44 11.13 8.08 -31.16
N LEU A 45 11.99 7.08 -30.93
CA LEU A 45 13.00 6.65 -31.91
C LEU A 45 12.36 6.10 -33.19
N ILE A 46 11.28 5.32 -33.06
CA ILE A 46 10.52 4.80 -34.20
C ILE A 46 9.91 5.95 -35.01
N LEU A 47 9.32 6.95 -34.35
CA LEU A 47 8.70 8.10 -35.00
C LEU A 47 9.73 9.01 -35.69
N LEU A 48 10.96 9.05 -35.19
CA LEU A 48 12.09 9.76 -35.81
C LEU A 48 12.68 9.00 -37.02
N GLY A 49 12.19 7.81 -37.33
CA GLY A 49 12.61 7.02 -38.49
C GLY A 49 13.99 6.37 -38.35
N HIS A 50 14.44 6.10 -37.13
CA HIS A 50 15.71 5.36 -36.91
C HIS A 50 15.67 3.96 -37.52
N THR A 51 16.85 3.46 -37.87
CA THR A 51 17.01 2.14 -38.51
C THR A 51 16.79 1.01 -37.50
N ILE A 52 16.45 -0.19 -37.99
CA ILE A 52 16.19 -1.36 -37.13
C ILE A 52 17.41 -1.71 -36.27
N ASP A 53 18.61 -1.55 -36.82
CA ASP A 53 19.87 -1.85 -36.13
C ASP A 53 20.09 -0.96 -34.89
N GLU A 54 19.71 0.32 -34.97
CA GLU A 54 19.77 1.26 -33.85
C GLU A 54 18.70 0.97 -32.79
N LEU A 55 17.64 0.27 -33.17
CA LEU A 55 16.50 -0.05 -32.31
C LEU A 55 16.70 -1.32 -31.48
N ILE A 56 17.59 -2.23 -31.91
CA ILE A 56 17.87 -3.50 -31.22
C ILE A 56 18.31 -3.26 -29.78
N MET A 57 19.23 -2.31 -29.55
CA MET A 57 19.77 -2.04 -28.22
C MET A 57 18.71 -1.45 -27.25
N PRO A 58 17.93 -0.42 -27.64
CA PRO A 58 16.78 0.05 -26.85
C PRO A 58 15.74 -1.04 -26.56
N ILE A 59 15.42 -1.89 -27.54
CA ILE A 59 14.45 -2.99 -27.37
C ILE A 59 14.95 -3.99 -26.33
N PHE A 60 16.23 -4.37 -26.40
CA PHE A 60 16.81 -5.30 -25.43
C PHE A 60 16.78 -4.72 -24.01
N PHE A 61 17.14 -3.44 -23.85
CA PHE A 61 17.05 -2.75 -22.56
C PHE A 61 15.62 -2.68 -22.03
N ALA A 62 14.64 -2.34 -22.89
CA ALA A 62 13.24 -2.30 -22.51
C ALA A 62 12.74 -3.68 -22.07
N ALA A 63 13.04 -4.74 -22.82
CA ALA A 63 12.69 -6.11 -22.50
C ALA A 63 13.31 -6.56 -21.16
N PHE A 64 14.59 -6.25 -20.95
CA PHE A 64 15.29 -6.54 -19.70
C PHE A 64 14.64 -5.85 -18.49
N VAL A 65 14.30 -4.56 -18.60
CA VAL A 65 13.63 -3.82 -17.53
C VAL A 65 12.22 -4.36 -17.27
N ILE A 66 11.49 -4.78 -18.30
CA ILE A 66 10.18 -5.42 -18.15
C ILE A 66 10.30 -6.73 -17.35
N LEU A 67 11.28 -7.58 -17.69
CA LEU A 67 11.54 -8.84 -16.97
C LEU A 67 11.95 -8.58 -15.52
N MET A 68 12.88 -7.64 -15.29
CA MET A 68 13.29 -7.25 -13.94
C MET A 68 12.11 -6.72 -13.13
N ARG A 69 11.25 -5.89 -13.71
CA ARG A 69 10.04 -5.42 -13.02
C ARG A 69 9.13 -6.58 -12.62
N GLY A 70 8.91 -7.56 -13.49
CA GLY A 70 8.14 -8.76 -13.15
C GLY A 70 8.72 -9.52 -11.96
N LEU A 71 10.05 -9.70 -11.95
CA LEU A 71 10.75 -10.39 -10.86
C LEU A 71 10.66 -9.62 -9.53
N PHE A 72 10.89 -8.30 -9.55
CA PHE A 72 10.81 -7.46 -8.36
C PHE A 72 9.39 -7.34 -7.83
N GLU A 73 8.37 -7.28 -8.70
CA GLU A 73 6.97 -7.29 -8.26
C GLU A 73 6.62 -8.63 -7.62
N HIS A 74 7.08 -9.76 -8.18
CA HIS A 74 6.90 -11.06 -7.55
C HIS A 74 7.59 -11.14 -6.18
N TRP A 75 8.83 -10.65 -6.06
CA TRP A 75 9.55 -10.60 -4.80
C TRP A 75 8.88 -9.68 -3.77
N ARG A 76 8.33 -8.55 -4.21
CA ARG A 76 7.54 -7.64 -3.37
C ARG A 76 6.33 -8.38 -2.78
N THR A 77 5.54 -9.04 -3.63
CA THR A 77 4.34 -9.78 -3.21
C THR A 77 4.70 -10.93 -2.28
N MET A 78 5.75 -11.69 -2.59
CA MET A 78 6.22 -12.79 -1.75
C MET A 78 6.74 -12.29 -0.38
N THR A 79 7.44 -11.16 -0.36
CA THR A 79 7.96 -10.55 0.87
C THR A 79 6.84 -10.00 1.74
N ALA A 80 5.82 -9.38 1.12
CA ALA A 80 4.62 -8.95 1.80
C ALA A 80 3.92 -10.13 2.48
N HIS A 81 3.62 -11.20 1.74
CA HIS A 81 2.98 -12.41 2.29
C HIS A 81 3.78 -13.07 3.42
N LYS A 82 5.10 -13.26 3.25
CA LYS A 82 5.96 -13.81 4.31
C LYS A 82 6.03 -12.91 5.54
N THR A 83 5.85 -11.61 5.36
CA THR A 83 5.83 -10.63 6.44
C THR A 83 4.51 -10.67 7.20
N SER A 84 3.39 -10.72 6.51
CA SER A 84 2.06 -10.94 7.12
C SER A 84 2.04 -12.23 7.95
N ALA A 85 2.46 -13.37 7.38
CA ALA A 85 2.42 -14.67 8.06
C ALA A 85 3.25 -14.74 9.37
N ILE A 86 4.39 -14.06 9.44
CA ILE A 86 5.20 -14.04 10.68
C ILE A 86 4.61 -13.09 11.73
N ILE A 87 4.04 -11.97 11.29
CA ILE A 87 3.31 -11.05 12.18
C ILE A 87 2.12 -11.79 12.80
N GLN A 88 1.37 -12.55 12.00
CA GLN A 88 0.26 -13.41 12.44
C GLN A 88 0.68 -14.33 13.59
N LYS A 89 1.78 -15.08 13.40
CA LYS A 89 2.26 -16.04 14.39
C LYS A 89 2.66 -15.38 15.71
N LYS A 90 3.29 -14.20 15.64
CA LYS A 90 3.75 -13.47 16.82
C LYS A 90 2.59 -12.86 17.60
N LEU A 91 1.60 -12.30 16.90
CA LEU A 91 0.44 -11.66 17.52
C LEU A 91 -0.50 -12.69 18.15
N ARG A 92 -0.76 -13.81 17.45
CA ARG A 92 -1.56 -14.93 18.00
C ARG A 92 -0.93 -15.46 19.29
N ARG A 93 0.39 -15.62 19.33
CA ARG A 93 1.10 -16.11 20.54
C ARG A 93 0.99 -15.13 21.70
N HIS A 94 1.20 -13.83 21.46
CA HIS A 94 1.12 -12.81 22.50
C HIS A 94 -0.27 -12.71 23.12
N LEU A 95 -1.34 -12.81 22.31
CA LEU A 95 -2.70 -12.80 22.83
C LEU A 95 -3.04 -14.08 23.59
N PHE A 96 -2.56 -15.24 23.12
CA PHE A 96 -2.73 -16.49 23.84
C PHE A 96 -2.08 -16.43 25.23
N ASP A 97 -0.86 -15.91 25.31
CA ASP A 97 -0.14 -15.70 26.58
C ASP A 97 -0.90 -14.72 27.49
N GLN A 98 -1.52 -13.67 26.93
CA GLN A 98 -2.31 -12.70 27.69
C GLN A 98 -3.60 -13.32 28.26
N ILE A 99 -4.29 -14.15 27.48
CA ILE A 99 -5.49 -14.88 27.93
C ILE A 99 -5.13 -15.84 29.06
N ILE A 100 -4.00 -16.54 28.94
CA ILE A 100 -3.49 -17.43 30.00
C ILE A 100 -3.17 -16.63 31.27
N ASN A 101 -2.52 -15.46 31.14
CA ASN A 101 -2.17 -14.60 32.27
C ASN A 101 -3.38 -13.97 32.98
N LEU A 102 -4.48 -13.70 32.27
CA LEU A 102 -5.72 -13.17 32.85
C LEU A 102 -6.44 -14.21 33.74
N GLY A 103 -6.11 -15.50 33.59
CA GLY A 103 -6.62 -16.59 34.40
C GLY A 103 -8.11 -16.94 34.17
N PRO A 104 -8.58 -18.06 34.74
CA PRO A 104 -9.93 -18.61 34.49
C PRO A 104 -11.08 -17.73 35.00
N GLY A 105 -10.81 -16.79 35.92
CA GLY A 105 -11.81 -15.88 36.48
C GLY A 105 -12.35 -14.83 35.49
N TYR A 106 -11.62 -14.53 34.43
CA TYR A 106 -12.06 -13.60 33.37
C TYR A 106 -12.78 -14.35 32.23
N ALA A 107 -12.29 -15.54 31.88
CA ALA A 107 -12.87 -16.41 30.85
C ALA A 107 -14.28 -16.93 31.21
N GLY A 108 -14.65 -16.93 32.49
CA GLY A 108 -15.98 -17.36 32.96
C GLY A 108 -17.09 -16.29 32.89
N ARG A 109 -16.78 -15.01 32.62
CA ARG A 109 -17.77 -13.91 32.64
C ARG A 109 -18.33 -13.53 31.25
N GLN A 110 -17.71 -13.97 30.17
CA GLN A 110 -18.14 -13.73 28.79
C GLN A 110 -18.22 -15.07 28.04
N ARG A 111 -19.08 -15.17 27.01
CA ARG A 111 -19.12 -16.36 26.15
C ARG A 111 -17.73 -16.56 25.55
N SER A 112 -17.00 -17.58 26.01
CA SER A 112 -15.63 -17.88 25.61
C SER A 112 -15.46 -17.96 24.08
N GLY A 113 -16.46 -18.47 23.37
CA GLY A 113 -16.46 -18.53 21.90
C GLY A 113 -16.49 -17.16 21.22
N GLU A 114 -17.23 -16.19 21.76
CA GLU A 114 -17.37 -14.85 21.19
C GLU A 114 -16.12 -14.00 21.45
N LEU A 115 -15.48 -14.21 22.61
CA LEU A 115 -14.20 -13.60 22.93
C LEU A 115 -13.08 -14.09 22.01
N VAL A 116 -13.00 -15.41 21.80
CA VAL A 116 -12.01 -16.04 20.93
C VAL A 116 -12.22 -15.62 19.48
N LEU A 117 -13.47 -15.58 18.99
CA LEU A 117 -13.78 -15.10 17.63
C LEU A 117 -13.36 -13.65 17.43
N THR A 118 -13.75 -12.74 18.34
CA THR A 118 -13.38 -11.31 18.26
C THR A 118 -11.86 -11.11 18.31
N LEU A 119 -11.16 -11.90 19.12
CA LEU A 119 -9.70 -11.86 19.20
C LEU A 119 -9.04 -12.38 17.92
N VAL A 120 -9.53 -13.47 17.35
CA VAL A 120 -9.00 -14.03 16.09
C VAL A 120 -9.24 -13.07 14.94
N ASP A 121 -10.45 -12.53 14.80
CA ASP A 121 -10.79 -11.56 13.75
C ASP A 121 -10.00 -10.25 13.91
N GLY A 122 -9.85 -9.76 15.14
CA GLY A 122 -9.07 -8.55 15.44
C GLY A 122 -7.58 -8.72 15.12
N VAL A 123 -7.02 -9.92 15.33
CA VAL A 123 -5.64 -10.27 14.96
C VAL A 123 -5.45 -10.26 13.46
N GLU A 124 -6.38 -10.86 12.73
CA GLU A 124 -6.33 -10.97 11.28
C GLU A 124 -6.44 -9.59 10.62
N GLN A 125 -7.27 -8.70 11.15
CA GLN A 125 -7.31 -7.30 10.73
C GLN A 125 -6.02 -6.53 11.04
N LEU A 126 -5.45 -6.68 12.23
CA LEU A 126 -4.17 -6.04 12.58
C LEU A 126 -3.02 -6.54 11.71
N GLU A 127 -3.01 -7.83 11.37
CA GLU A 127 -2.05 -8.42 10.44
C GLU A 127 -2.15 -7.78 9.06
N THR A 128 -3.34 -7.75 8.48
CA THR A 128 -3.59 -7.17 7.15
C THR A 128 -3.20 -5.69 7.15
N TYR A 129 -3.51 -4.99 8.23
CA TYR A 129 -3.17 -3.59 8.42
C TYR A 129 -1.64 -3.35 8.42
N PHE A 130 -0.87 -4.14 9.18
CA PHE A 130 0.59 -3.93 9.29
C PHE A 130 1.39 -4.59 8.16
N GLY A 131 0.90 -5.69 7.59
CA GLY A 131 1.59 -6.47 6.55
C GLY A 131 1.39 -5.92 5.14
N GLU A 132 0.19 -5.42 4.83
CA GLU A 132 -0.17 -4.96 3.48
C GLU A 132 -0.51 -3.47 3.45
N TYR A 133 -1.42 -3.03 4.31
CA TYR A 133 -1.94 -1.67 4.24
C TYR A 133 -0.88 -0.62 4.59
N LEU A 134 -0.16 -0.76 5.71
CA LEU A 134 0.82 0.23 6.15
C LEU A 134 2.02 0.36 5.18
N PRO A 135 2.65 -0.73 4.69
CA PRO A 135 3.66 -0.63 3.64
C PRO A 135 3.10 0.00 2.37
N GLN A 136 1.90 -0.40 1.94
CA GLN A 136 1.27 0.14 0.73
C GLN A 136 0.95 1.63 0.85
N LEU A 137 0.54 2.11 2.03
CA LEU A 137 0.35 3.53 2.31
C LEU A 137 1.66 4.31 2.16
N LEU A 138 2.77 3.79 2.66
CA LEU A 138 4.06 4.46 2.53
C LEU A 138 4.52 4.47 1.06
N ILE A 139 4.37 3.34 0.36
CA ILE A 139 4.70 3.23 -1.07
C ILE A 139 3.83 4.19 -1.88
N SER A 140 2.52 4.25 -1.65
CA SER A 140 1.62 5.14 -2.38
C SER A 140 1.86 6.62 -2.09
N ALA A 141 2.31 6.97 -0.89
CA ALA A 141 2.71 8.35 -0.56
C ALA A 141 4.05 8.73 -1.21
N LEU A 142 5.01 7.81 -1.29
CA LEU A 142 6.34 8.06 -1.86
C LEU A 142 6.38 7.98 -3.40
N THR A 143 5.50 7.17 -4.00
CA THR A 143 5.50 6.97 -5.46
C THR A 143 5.30 8.28 -6.25
N PRO A 144 4.35 9.16 -5.93
CA PRO A 144 4.20 10.46 -6.61
C PRO A 144 5.45 11.33 -6.51
N LEU A 145 6.10 11.37 -5.34
CA LEU A 145 7.35 12.11 -5.13
C LEU A 145 8.49 11.54 -5.99
N MET A 146 8.58 10.22 -6.10
CA MET A 146 9.55 9.55 -6.96
C MET A 146 9.30 9.84 -8.44
N ILE A 147 8.04 9.79 -8.89
CA ILE A 147 7.67 10.14 -10.26
C ILE A 147 8.02 11.60 -10.53
N PHE A 148 7.69 12.51 -9.62
CA PHE A 148 8.04 13.92 -9.73
C PHE A 148 9.55 14.10 -9.87
N ALA A 149 10.35 13.49 -8.98
CA ALA A 149 11.79 13.60 -9.03
C ALA A 149 12.35 13.12 -10.38
N PHE A 150 11.85 11.99 -10.89
CA PHE A 150 12.27 11.46 -12.19
C PHE A 150 11.86 12.36 -13.36
N VAL A 151 10.58 12.76 -13.43
CA VAL A 151 10.06 13.57 -14.54
C VAL A 151 10.63 14.99 -14.50
N ALA A 152 10.94 15.54 -13.33
CA ALA A 152 11.54 16.87 -13.19
C ALA A 152 12.90 16.98 -13.89
N PHE A 153 13.66 15.89 -14.02
CA PHE A 153 14.90 15.85 -14.81
C PHE A 153 14.65 15.89 -16.32
N LEU A 154 13.48 15.44 -16.79
CA LEU A 154 13.10 15.43 -18.20
C LEU A 154 12.41 16.73 -18.60
N ASP A 155 11.37 17.11 -17.85
CA ASP A 155 10.56 18.31 -18.07
C ASP A 155 9.94 18.77 -16.74
N PHE A 156 10.45 19.88 -16.23
CA PHE A 156 10.03 20.43 -14.94
C PHE A 156 8.56 20.94 -14.92
N PRO A 157 8.08 21.70 -15.92
CA PRO A 157 6.66 22.05 -16.03
C PRO A 157 5.73 20.83 -15.99
N VAL A 158 6.00 19.78 -16.77
CA VAL A 158 5.18 18.56 -16.80
C VAL A 158 5.21 17.86 -15.45
N ALA A 159 6.37 17.80 -14.78
CA ALA A 159 6.48 17.22 -13.45
C ALA A 159 5.55 17.91 -12.43
N ILE A 160 5.49 19.25 -12.45
CA ILE A 160 4.60 20.01 -11.56
C ILE A 160 3.13 19.68 -11.83
N ILE A 161 2.72 19.64 -13.10
CA ILE A 161 1.33 19.34 -13.48
C ILE A 161 0.93 17.95 -12.97
N LEU A 162 1.80 16.94 -13.15
CA LEU A 162 1.56 15.58 -12.66
C LEU A 162 1.48 15.53 -11.13
N LEU A 163 2.32 16.29 -10.42
CA LEU A 163 2.30 16.35 -8.96
C LEU A 163 0.99 16.95 -8.44
N ILE A 164 0.53 18.05 -9.05
CA ILE A 164 -0.77 18.67 -8.72
C ILE A 164 -1.90 17.68 -8.99
N ALA A 165 -1.90 17.02 -10.15
CA ALA A 165 -2.92 16.03 -10.50
C ALA A 165 -2.95 14.86 -9.50
N ALA A 166 -1.79 14.36 -9.07
CA ALA A 166 -1.70 13.32 -8.05
C ALA A 166 -2.29 13.78 -6.71
N PHE A 167 -1.99 15.01 -6.28
CA PHE A 167 -2.51 15.55 -5.02
C PHE A 167 -4.02 15.79 -5.07
N VAL A 168 -4.53 16.29 -6.20
CA VAL A 168 -5.97 16.45 -6.42
C VAL A 168 -6.67 15.09 -6.43
N SER A 169 -6.12 14.08 -7.11
CA SER A 169 -6.66 12.72 -7.12
C SER A 169 -6.71 12.11 -5.71
N LEU A 170 -5.73 12.42 -4.85
CA LEU A 170 -5.70 11.97 -3.47
C LEU A 170 -6.73 12.71 -2.59
N LEU A 171 -6.88 14.02 -2.75
CA LEU A 171 -7.75 14.84 -1.90
C LEU A 171 -9.21 14.84 -2.33
N ALA A 172 -9.52 14.73 -3.63
CA ALA A 172 -10.88 14.82 -4.15
C ALA A 172 -11.84 13.79 -3.53
N PRO A 173 -11.48 12.49 -3.38
CA PRO A 173 -12.35 11.52 -2.71
C PRO A 173 -12.61 11.87 -1.24
N SER A 174 -11.61 12.42 -0.54
CA SER A 174 -11.74 12.79 0.87
C SER A 174 -12.72 13.95 1.10
N LEU A 175 -12.77 14.89 0.16
CA LEU A 175 -13.71 16.00 0.17
C LEU A 175 -15.13 15.52 -0.17
N TRP A 176 -15.24 14.64 -1.16
CA TRP A 176 -16.53 14.05 -1.56
C TRP A 176 -17.14 13.18 -0.46
N HIS A 177 -16.34 12.35 0.20
CA HIS A 177 -16.81 11.44 1.25
C HIS A 177 -17.48 12.18 2.42
N LYS A 178 -16.98 13.36 2.80
CA LYS A 178 -17.60 14.18 3.84
C LYS A 178 -19.00 14.67 3.44
N PHE A 179 -19.17 14.98 2.17
CA PHE A 179 -20.45 15.40 1.62
C PHE A 179 -21.45 14.24 1.57
N ASP A 180 -20.99 13.06 1.13
CA ASP A 180 -21.82 11.85 1.03
C ASP A 180 -22.27 11.35 2.40
N THR A 181 -21.39 11.38 3.41
CA THR A 181 -21.73 10.89 4.76
C THR A 181 -22.80 11.76 5.41
N LYS A 182 -22.73 13.08 5.22
CA LYS A 182 -23.75 14.01 5.73
C LYS A 182 -25.11 13.73 5.09
N ARG A 183 -25.14 13.53 3.76
CA ARG A 183 -26.36 13.21 3.00
C ARG A 183 -26.92 11.83 3.35
N SER A 184 -26.06 10.85 3.65
CA SER A 184 -26.47 9.52 4.08
C SER A 184 -27.14 9.55 5.47
N LEU A 185 -26.59 10.31 6.42
CA LEU A 185 -27.18 10.50 7.75
C LEU A 185 -28.52 11.23 7.69
N GLU A 186 -28.64 12.27 6.86
CA GLU A 186 -29.92 12.97 6.62
C GLU A 186 -30.99 12.00 6.10
N ARG A 187 -30.63 11.06 5.20
CA ARG A 187 -31.54 10.02 4.70
C ARG A 187 -31.92 9.01 5.79
N GLN A 188 -30.95 8.54 6.59
CA GLN A 188 -31.23 7.63 7.70
C GLN A 188 -32.18 8.26 8.74
N GLN A 189 -31.97 9.53 9.09
CA GLN A 189 -32.84 10.25 10.02
C GLN A 189 -34.25 10.46 9.44
N ALA A 190 -34.36 10.77 8.15
CA ALA A 190 -35.65 10.87 7.48
C ALA A 190 -36.41 9.54 7.53
N TYR A 191 -35.78 8.40 7.21
CA TYR A 191 -36.43 7.09 7.30
C TYR A 191 -36.79 6.70 8.73
N ALA A 192 -35.94 7.03 9.71
CA ALA A 192 -36.23 6.76 11.12
C ALA A 192 -37.39 7.61 11.67
N ALA A 193 -37.67 8.77 11.08
CA ALA A 193 -38.82 9.60 11.45
C ALA A 193 -40.16 9.09 10.89
N PHE A 194 -40.14 8.16 9.93
CA PHE A 194 -41.33 7.54 9.34
C PHE A 194 -41.63 6.13 9.89
N ALA A 195 -40.75 5.57 10.72
CA ALA A 195 -40.91 4.27 11.38
C ALA A 195 -41.36 4.44 12.83
#